data_AF-A0AAV9Z508-F1
#
_entry.id   AF-A0AAV9Z508-F1
#
_cell.length_a   1.000
_cell.length_b   1.000
_cell.length_c   1.000
_cell.angle_alpha   90.00
_cell.angle_beta   90.00
_cell.angle_gamma   90.00
#
_symmetry.space_group_name_H-M   'P 1'
#
loop_
_entity.id
_entity.type
_entity.pdbx_description
1 polymer ?
#
loop_
_entity_poly.entity_id
_entity_poly.type
_entity_poly.pdbx_seq_one_letter_code
_entity_poly.pdbx_strand_id
1 'polypeptide(L)'
;MQRAWQHTLGHKDELKSGTAATVIELEDVPPGALLSEPFAQNIAEKARSKLTVKQLYDDIDWPHVRGIGAATILRIWLKYVPSLSPHRAAVEELFTVKHNKHRLRLRKSKIHTLRATNINESTTVGAASVLRNLLAQLFITPVSLVNWMFMLCGDQLTIDRIRKIIRYTAKCDTPHEQHKWALPIIQLWHMKWAWQKGYLSASLAF
;
A
#
# COMPACT_ATOMS: atom_id res chain seq x y z
N MET A 1 -38.84 -13.02 5.75
CA MET A 1 -37.41 -12.70 5.53
C MET A 1 -37.18 -11.25 5.90
N GLN A 2 -36.46 -10.99 7.00
CA GLN A 2 -36.13 -9.65 7.46
C GLN A 2 -34.87 -9.16 6.74
N ARG A 3 -34.87 -7.93 6.23
CA ARG A 3 -33.77 -7.38 5.42
C ARG A 3 -32.67 -6.86 6.34
N ALA A 4 -31.41 -7.11 6.01
CA ALA A 4 -30.24 -6.78 6.85
C ALA A 4 -30.07 -5.29 7.19
N TRP A 5 -30.78 -4.39 6.52
CA TRP A 5 -30.74 -2.94 6.74
C TRP A 5 -31.94 -2.39 7.52
N GLN A 6 -32.87 -3.24 7.94
CA GLN A 6 -34.12 -2.82 8.58
C GLN A 6 -33.93 -2.75 10.10
N HIS A 7 -33.53 -1.58 10.59
CA HIS A 7 -33.40 -1.33 12.03
C HIS A 7 -34.77 -1.32 12.71
N THR A 8 -34.97 -2.22 13.66
CA THR A 8 -36.12 -2.23 14.57
C THR A 8 -35.70 -1.73 15.95
N LEU A 9 -36.57 -0.95 16.60
CA LEU A 9 -36.39 -0.52 17.99
C LEU A 9 -36.20 -1.77 18.87
N GLY A 10 -35.02 -1.92 19.48
CA GLY A 10 -34.67 -3.06 20.33
C GLY A 10 -33.54 -3.95 19.82
N HIS A 11 -33.14 -3.82 18.55
CA HIS A 11 -31.94 -4.48 18.02
C HIS A 11 -30.76 -3.50 17.99
N LYS A 12 -29.70 -3.84 18.73
CA LYS A 12 -28.41 -3.16 18.67
C LYS A 12 -27.53 -3.96 17.72
N ASP A 13 -27.05 -3.34 16.66
CA ASP A 13 -26.10 -3.99 15.78
C ASP A 13 -24.78 -4.21 16.53
N GLU A 14 -24.31 -5.45 16.53
CA GLU A 14 -22.99 -5.80 17.06
C GLU A 14 -22.00 -5.98 15.91
N LEU A 15 -21.01 -5.10 15.86
CA LEU A 15 -19.88 -5.27 14.96
C LEU A 15 -18.88 -6.25 15.57
N LYS A 16 -18.85 -7.49 15.06
CA LYS A 16 -17.76 -8.43 15.36
C LYS A 16 -16.52 -8.01 14.60
N SER A 17 -15.48 -7.62 15.33
CA SER A 17 -14.19 -7.24 14.75
C SER A 17 -13.17 -8.36 14.95
N GLY A 18 -12.32 -8.54 13.95
CA GLY A 18 -11.20 -9.46 13.98
C GLY A 18 -10.20 -9.09 12.90
N THR A 19 -8.96 -9.55 13.06
CA THR A 19 -7.88 -9.26 12.14
C THR A 19 -7.36 -10.55 11.53
N ALA A 20 -7.29 -10.58 10.20
CA ALA A 20 -6.62 -11.62 9.45
C ALA A 20 -5.46 -10.99 8.69
N ALA A 21 -4.27 -11.58 8.82
CA ALA A 21 -3.07 -11.08 8.19
C ALA A 21 -2.46 -12.15 7.29
N THR A 22 -1.71 -11.68 6.29
CA THR A 22 -0.95 -12.55 5.39
C THR A 22 0.47 -12.02 5.29
N VAL A 23 1.41 -12.94 5.16
CA VAL A 23 2.81 -12.64 4.87
C VAL A 23 3.04 -12.99 3.41
N ILE A 24 3.54 -12.03 2.66
CA ILE A 24 3.80 -12.17 1.23
C ILE A 24 5.31 -12.15 1.05
N GLU A 25 5.86 -13.20 0.45
CA GLU A 25 7.29 -13.24 0.15
C GLU A 25 7.62 -12.16 -0.88
N LEU A 26 8.64 -11.36 -0.57
CA LEU A 26 9.17 -10.38 -1.50
C LEU A 26 10.11 -11.08 -2.46
N GLU A 27 10.02 -10.70 -3.73
CA GLU A 27 10.80 -11.30 -4.81
C GLU A 27 11.70 -10.25 -5.46
N ASP A 28 12.84 -10.69 -5.99
CA ASP A 28 13.88 -9.83 -6.58
C ASP A 28 14.40 -8.73 -5.62
N VAL A 29 14.46 -9.01 -4.31
CA VAL A 29 14.97 -8.07 -3.31
C VAL A 29 16.49 -8.08 -3.33
N PRO A 30 17.17 -6.97 -3.66
CA PRO A 30 18.62 -6.93 -3.62
C PRO A 30 19.12 -7.08 -2.16
N PRO A 31 20.31 -7.68 -1.95
CA PRO A 31 20.90 -7.77 -0.62
C PRO A 31 20.98 -6.39 0.03
N GLY A 32 20.52 -6.29 1.28
CA GLY A 32 20.56 -5.05 2.04
C GLY A 32 19.42 -4.05 1.77
N ALA A 33 18.51 -4.33 0.84
CA ALA A 33 17.42 -3.41 0.48
C ALA A 33 16.48 -3.03 1.63
N LEU A 34 16.38 -3.89 2.65
CA LEU A 34 15.50 -3.73 3.81
C LEU A 34 16.26 -3.43 5.09
N LEU A 35 17.53 -3.02 5.00
CA LEU A 35 18.29 -2.58 6.16
C LEU A 35 17.75 -1.25 6.69
N SER A 36 17.68 -1.13 8.01
CA SER A 36 17.13 0.04 8.70
C SER A 36 18.04 1.27 8.65
N GLU A 37 19.35 1.08 8.53
CA GLU A 37 20.35 2.14 8.63
C GLU A 37 20.21 3.23 7.55
N PRO A 38 20.15 2.92 6.23
CA PRO A 38 20.00 3.96 5.21
C PRO A 38 18.71 4.76 5.38
N PHE A 39 17.63 4.10 5.83
CA PHE A 39 16.36 4.77 6.10
C PHE A 39 16.48 5.74 7.28
N ALA A 40 17.14 5.33 8.36
CA ALA A 40 17.38 6.17 9.53
C ALA A 40 18.26 7.39 9.21
N GLN A 41 19.32 7.20 8.41
CA GLN A 41 20.20 8.28 7.95
C GLN A 41 19.42 9.32 7.14
N ASN A 42 18.62 8.88 6.16
CA ASN A 42 17.77 9.75 5.35
C ASN A 42 16.75 10.56 6.18
N ILE A 43 16.21 9.97 7.26
CA ILE A 43 15.34 10.69 8.20
C ILE A 43 16.12 11.74 8.97
N ALA A 44 17.32 11.41 9.45
CA ALA A 44 18.17 12.31 10.22
C ALA A 44 18.62 13.52 9.38
N GLU A 45 18.92 13.31 8.10
CA GLU A 45 19.26 14.36 7.13
C GLU A 45 18.10 15.32 6.85
N LYS A 46 16.87 14.92 7.17
CA LYS A 46 15.63 15.70 6.94
C LYS A 46 15.53 16.23 5.50
N ALA A 47 16.07 15.54 4.51
CA ALA A 47 16.06 16.00 3.11
C ALA A 47 14.65 16.31 2.60
N ARG A 48 13.63 15.56 3.08
CA ARG A 48 12.20 15.80 2.80
C ARG A 48 11.69 17.19 3.21
N SER A 49 12.32 17.86 4.18
CA SER A 49 11.94 19.22 4.58
C SER A 49 12.18 20.27 3.49
N LYS A 50 13.07 19.97 2.54
CA LYS A 50 13.40 20.86 1.41
C LYS A 50 12.57 20.54 0.17
N LEU A 51 11.72 19.51 0.23
CA LEU A 51 10.93 19.01 -0.89
C LEU A 51 9.77 19.97 -1.16
N THR A 52 9.71 20.50 -2.38
CA THR A 52 8.62 21.36 -2.83
C THR A 52 7.63 20.58 -3.69
N VAL A 53 6.38 21.05 -3.75
CA VAL A 53 5.36 20.48 -4.65
C VAL A 53 5.83 20.52 -6.10
N LYS A 54 6.52 21.60 -6.50
CA LYS A 54 7.07 21.73 -7.85
C LYS A 54 8.11 20.64 -8.14
N GLN A 55 9.05 20.39 -7.23
CA GLN A 55 10.04 19.31 -7.39
C GLN A 55 9.36 17.95 -7.53
N LEU A 56 8.32 17.66 -6.72
CA LEU A 56 7.55 16.43 -6.85
C LEU A 56 6.81 16.32 -8.18
N TYR A 57 6.24 17.43 -8.65
CA TYR A 57 5.54 17.48 -9.92
C TYR A 57 6.50 17.28 -11.10
N ASP A 58 7.67 17.91 -11.04
CA ASP A 58 8.69 17.85 -12.09
C ASP A 58 9.40 16.48 -12.11
N ASP A 59 9.45 15.77 -10.97
CA ASP A 59 9.98 14.40 -10.85
C ASP A 59 9.06 13.34 -11.50
N ILE A 60 7.80 13.68 -11.74
CA ILE A 60 6.89 12.78 -12.46
C ILE A 60 7.32 12.69 -13.92
N ASP A 61 7.48 11.46 -14.39
CA ASP A 61 7.74 11.13 -15.80
C ASP A 61 6.48 11.37 -16.65
N TRP A 62 6.12 12.64 -16.84
CA TRP A 62 4.96 13.07 -17.62
C TRP A 62 4.95 12.55 -19.05
N PRO A 63 6.08 12.46 -19.78
CA PRO A 63 6.11 11.82 -21.10
C PRO A 63 5.65 10.36 -21.03
N HIS A 64 6.12 9.58 -20.05
CA HIS A 64 5.69 8.20 -19.86
C HIS A 64 4.20 8.12 -19.48
N VAL A 65 3.74 8.94 -18.52
CA VAL A 65 2.34 8.97 -18.08
C VAL A 65 1.40 9.28 -19.23
N ARG A 66 1.71 10.33 -20.02
CA ARG A 66 0.92 10.69 -21.21
C ARG A 66 0.97 9.60 -22.27
N GLY A 67 2.14 8.99 -22.49
CA GLY A 67 2.31 7.88 -23.43
C GLY A 67 1.47 6.65 -23.09
N ILE A 68 1.52 6.18 -21.85
CA ILE A 68 0.67 5.08 -21.36
C ILE A 68 -0.81 5.44 -21.40
N GLY A 69 -1.16 6.68 -21.03
CA GLY A 69 -2.55 7.17 -21.10
C GLY A 69 -3.11 7.09 -22.52
N ALA A 70 -2.38 7.63 -23.50
CA ALA A 70 -2.76 7.57 -24.91
C ALA A 70 -2.83 6.13 -25.43
N ALA A 71 -1.83 5.29 -25.14
CA ALA A 71 -1.82 3.88 -25.52
C ALA A 71 -3.02 3.12 -24.93
N THR A 72 -3.43 3.46 -23.70
CA THR A 72 -4.60 2.84 -23.04
C THR A 72 -5.90 3.22 -23.76
N ILE A 73 -6.07 4.48 -24.15
CA ILE A 73 -7.23 4.92 -24.94
C ILE A 73 -7.27 4.20 -26.29
N LEU A 74 -6.13 4.12 -26.99
CA LEU A 74 -6.04 3.38 -28.25
C LEU A 74 -6.41 1.91 -28.08
N ARG A 75 -5.97 1.27 -26.98
CA ARG A 75 -6.33 -0.11 -26.65
C ARG A 75 -7.83 -0.29 -26.40
N ILE A 76 -8.47 0.69 -25.76
CA ILE A 76 -9.93 0.73 -25.60
C ILE A 76 -10.60 0.83 -26.96
N TRP A 77 -10.15 1.73 -27.84
CA TRP A 77 -10.71 1.88 -29.18
C TRP A 77 -10.56 0.59 -30.01
N LEU A 78 -9.41 -0.08 -29.96
CA LEU A 78 -9.22 -1.38 -30.61
C LEU A 78 -10.21 -2.46 -30.14
N LYS A 79 -10.69 -2.36 -28.90
CA LYS A 79 -11.69 -3.29 -28.35
C LYS A 79 -13.10 -3.00 -28.87
N TYR A 80 -13.45 -1.73 -29.06
CA TYR A 80 -14.82 -1.31 -29.39
C TYR A 80 -15.04 -0.88 -30.85
N VAL A 81 -13.98 -0.64 -31.61
CA VAL A 81 -14.03 -0.18 -33.01
C VAL A 81 -13.26 -1.19 -33.89
N PRO A 82 -13.97 -2.18 -34.49
CA PRO A 82 -13.33 -3.27 -35.24
C PRO A 82 -12.45 -2.82 -36.42
N SER A 83 -12.77 -1.68 -37.05
CA SER A 83 -11.99 -1.12 -38.17
C SER A 83 -10.56 -0.73 -37.78
N LEU A 84 -10.28 -0.54 -36.49
CA LEU A 84 -8.95 -0.22 -36.00
C LEU A 84 -8.10 -1.48 -35.72
N SER A 85 -8.67 -2.68 -35.80
CA SER A 85 -7.97 -3.95 -35.51
C SER A 85 -6.60 -4.14 -36.18
N PRO A 86 -6.33 -3.63 -37.41
CA PRO A 86 -4.99 -3.74 -38.02
C PRO A 86 -3.88 -3.07 -37.20
N HIS A 87 -4.21 -2.05 -36.40
CA HIS A 87 -3.24 -1.32 -35.57
C HIS A 87 -2.92 -2.01 -34.24
N ARG A 88 -3.50 -3.18 -33.95
CA ARG A 88 -3.32 -3.87 -32.67
C ARG A 88 -1.86 -4.13 -32.34
N ALA A 89 -1.07 -4.58 -33.30
CA ALA A 89 0.36 -4.86 -33.09
C ALA A 89 1.12 -3.59 -32.66
N ALA A 90 0.91 -2.48 -33.38
CA ALA A 90 1.55 -1.20 -33.07
C ALA A 90 1.14 -0.65 -31.70
N VAL A 91 -0.14 -0.82 -31.30
CA VAL A 91 -0.60 -0.37 -29.98
C VAL A 91 -0.04 -1.24 -28.85
N GLU A 92 0.02 -2.56 -29.02
CA GLU A 92 0.61 -3.45 -28.01
C GLU A 92 2.13 -3.24 -27.87
N GLU A 93 2.82 -2.87 -28.95
CA GLU A 93 4.24 -2.48 -28.93
C GLU A 93 4.51 -1.27 -28.01
N LEU A 94 3.56 -0.33 -27.93
CA LEU A 94 3.68 0.81 -27.00
C LEU A 94 3.79 0.35 -25.54
N PHE A 95 3.14 -0.75 -25.16
CA PHE A 95 3.22 -1.29 -23.80
C PHE A 95 4.42 -2.19 -23.56
N THR A 96 4.83 -2.97 -24.58
CA THR A 96 5.89 -3.98 -24.42
C THR A 96 7.29 -3.42 -24.63
N VAL A 97 7.43 -2.42 -25.50
CA VAL A 97 8.71 -1.82 -25.89
C VAL A 97 8.82 -0.39 -25.39
N LYS A 98 7.93 0.51 -25.84
CA LYS A 98 8.14 1.97 -25.66
C LYS A 98 7.94 2.47 -24.24
N HIS A 99 6.91 1.95 -23.56
CA HIS A 99 6.52 2.39 -22.22
C HIS A 99 6.61 1.27 -21.19
N ASN A 100 7.63 0.41 -21.32
CA ASN A 100 7.80 -0.79 -20.49
C ASN A 100 8.51 -0.54 -19.14
N LYS A 101 7.98 0.35 -18.29
CA LYS A 101 8.62 0.69 -17.01
C LYS A 101 8.25 -0.31 -15.89
N HIS A 102 9.24 -0.75 -15.11
CA HIS A 102 9.08 -1.66 -13.96
C HIS A 102 8.15 -2.86 -14.20
N ARG A 103 8.30 -3.54 -15.34
CA ARG A 103 7.49 -4.72 -15.65
C ARG A 103 7.67 -5.79 -14.58
N LEU A 104 6.60 -6.07 -13.85
CA LEU A 104 6.53 -7.22 -12.96
C LEU A 104 6.56 -8.48 -13.81
N ARG A 105 7.46 -9.41 -13.48
CA ARG A 105 7.47 -10.74 -14.08
C ARG A 105 6.15 -11.44 -13.73
N LEU A 106 5.55 -12.11 -14.70
CA LEU A 106 4.32 -12.86 -14.47
C LEU A 106 4.65 -14.08 -13.60
N ARG A 107 4.31 -14.00 -12.31
CA ARG A 107 4.50 -15.07 -11.33
C ARG A 107 3.41 -15.02 -10.28
N LYS A 108 3.21 -16.16 -9.63
CA LYS A 108 2.30 -16.28 -8.50
C LYS A 108 3.08 -15.97 -7.22
N SER A 109 2.70 -14.92 -6.51
CA SER A 109 3.28 -14.60 -5.21
C SER A 109 3.05 -15.75 -4.23
N LYS A 110 4.06 -16.02 -3.41
CA LYS A 110 3.92 -16.94 -2.27
C LYS A 110 3.31 -16.19 -1.10
N ILE A 111 2.16 -16.67 -0.66
CA ILE A 111 1.35 -16.04 0.38
C ILE A 111 1.19 -17.05 1.51
N HIS A 112 1.57 -16.63 2.72
CA HIS A 112 1.43 -17.40 3.94
C HIS A 112 0.33 -16.75 4.80
N THR A 113 -0.74 -17.48 5.06
CA THR A 113 -1.83 -17.00 5.90
C THR A 113 -1.44 -17.12 7.37
N LEU A 114 -1.59 -16.03 8.12
CA LEU A 114 -1.42 -16.04 9.57
C LEU A 114 -2.73 -16.40 10.27
N ARG A 115 -2.62 -16.85 11.51
CA ARG A 115 -3.78 -17.14 12.37
C ARG A 115 -4.57 -15.86 12.60
N ALA A 116 -5.87 -15.92 12.33
CA ALA A 116 -6.79 -14.83 12.61
C ALA A 116 -6.94 -14.60 14.11
N THR A 117 -7.23 -13.35 14.49
CA THR A 117 -7.46 -12.95 15.89
C THR A 117 -8.76 -12.16 16.00
N ASN A 118 -9.31 -12.09 17.22
CA ASN A 118 -10.46 -11.24 17.55
C ASN A 118 -10.02 -9.80 17.92
N ILE A 119 -8.79 -9.41 17.60
CA ILE A 119 -8.25 -8.09 17.93
C ILE A 119 -8.83 -7.07 16.96
N ASN A 120 -9.30 -5.94 17.50
CA ASN A 120 -9.84 -4.83 16.71
C ASN A 120 -8.75 -3.85 16.28
N GLU A 121 -8.24 -4.03 15.05
CA GLU A 121 -7.21 -3.18 14.43
C GLU A 121 -7.62 -1.71 14.25
N SER A 122 -8.91 -1.38 14.25
CA SER A 122 -9.38 0.00 14.06
C SER A 122 -8.96 0.96 15.20
N THR A 123 -8.53 0.42 16.34
CA THR A 123 -8.03 1.17 17.49
C THR A 123 -6.50 1.16 17.53
N THR A 124 -5.86 2.24 18.01
CA THR A 124 -4.39 2.29 18.11
C THR A 124 -3.83 1.20 19.02
N VAL A 125 -4.52 0.90 20.13
CA VAL A 125 -4.13 -0.17 21.06
C VAL A 125 -4.29 -1.54 20.41
N GLY A 126 -5.41 -1.77 19.72
CA GLY A 126 -5.66 -3.01 19.01
C GLY A 126 -4.65 -3.23 17.88
N ALA A 127 -4.35 -2.22 17.08
CA ALA A 127 -3.29 -2.30 16.06
C ALA A 127 -1.92 -2.65 16.67
N ALA A 128 -1.54 -2.09 17.82
CA ALA A 128 -0.29 -2.46 18.50
C ALA A 128 -0.32 -3.92 18.98
N SER A 129 -1.46 -4.39 19.48
CA SER A 129 -1.65 -5.80 19.85
C SER A 129 -1.59 -6.74 18.65
N VAL A 130 -2.14 -6.33 17.49
CA VAL A 130 -1.98 -7.05 16.22
C VAL A 130 -0.50 -7.16 15.88
N LEU A 131 0.27 -6.07 15.87
CA LEU A 131 1.70 -6.12 15.53
C LEU A 131 2.48 -7.09 16.42
N ARG A 132 2.26 -7.06 17.75
CA ARG A 132 2.89 -8.01 18.68
C ARG A 132 2.50 -9.45 18.37
N ASN A 133 1.22 -9.68 18.06
CA ASN A 133 0.74 -11.01 17.69
C ASN A 133 1.37 -11.51 16.38
N LEU A 134 1.53 -10.64 15.37
CA LEU A 134 2.19 -11.00 14.11
C LEU A 134 3.65 -11.39 14.34
N LEU A 135 4.40 -10.60 15.11
CA LEU A 135 5.79 -10.92 15.45
C LEU A 135 5.92 -12.25 16.18
N ALA A 136 5.01 -12.54 17.12
CA ALA A 136 4.97 -13.80 17.83
C ALA A 136 4.67 -14.99 16.91
N GLN A 137 3.71 -14.85 15.99
CA GLN A 137 3.38 -15.90 15.02
C GLN A 137 4.52 -16.19 14.04
N LEU A 138 5.33 -15.17 13.72
CA LEU A 138 6.48 -15.29 12.83
C LEU A 138 7.78 -15.68 13.56
N PHE A 139 7.73 -15.88 14.88
CA PHE A 139 8.91 -16.14 15.72
C PHE A 139 10.02 -15.10 15.57
N ILE A 140 9.64 -13.85 15.28
CA ILE A 140 10.59 -12.75 15.10
C ILE A 140 10.98 -12.23 16.48
N THR A 141 12.29 -12.23 16.76
CA THR A 141 12.83 -11.76 18.04
C THR A 141 13.10 -10.25 17.99
N PRO A 142 13.02 -9.54 19.14
CA PRO A 142 13.34 -8.11 19.21
C PRO A 142 14.72 -7.75 18.67
N VAL A 143 15.71 -8.65 18.82
CA VAL A 143 17.09 -8.46 18.34
C VAL A 143 17.14 -8.38 16.82
N SER A 144 16.36 -9.23 16.13
CA SER A 144 16.29 -9.22 14.66
C SER A 144 15.68 -7.93 14.10
N LEU A 145 14.84 -7.25 14.87
CA LEU A 145 14.12 -6.03 14.45
C LEU A 145 14.98 -4.76 14.49
N VAL A 146 16.19 -4.80 15.04
CA VAL A 146 17.08 -3.64 15.08
C VAL A 146 17.58 -3.27 13.68
N ASN A 147 17.91 -4.29 12.88
CA ASN A 147 18.59 -4.10 11.60
C ASN A 147 17.67 -4.14 10.39
N TRP A 148 16.44 -4.65 10.55
CA TRP A 148 15.54 -4.93 9.44
C TRP A 148 14.28 -4.10 9.47
N MET A 149 13.83 -3.68 8.29
CA MET A 149 12.55 -3.04 8.08
C MET A 149 11.52 -4.03 7.54
N PHE A 150 10.31 -3.98 8.10
CA PHE A 150 9.17 -4.75 7.62
C PHE A 150 8.16 -3.84 6.95
N MET A 151 7.82 -4.15 5.71
CA MET A 151 6.74 -3.49 5.00
C MET A 151 5.39 -3.94 5.56
N LEU A 152 4.72 -3.04 6.28
CA LEU A 152 3.39 -3.28 6.81
C LEU A 152 2.36 -2.65 5.87
N CYS A 153 1.58 -3.52 5.23
CA CYS A 153 0.65 -3.15 4.18
C CYS A 153 -0.79 -3.24 4.68
N GLY A 154 -1.60 -2.21 4.42
CA GLY A 154 -3.02 -2.22 4.76
C GLY A 154 -3.79 -1.06 4.14
N ASP A 155 -4.99 -0.83 4.68
CA ASP A 155 -5.84 0.28 4.30
C ASP A 155 -5.39 1.62 4.93
N GLN A 156 -6.07 2.72 4.59
CA GLN A 156 -5.70 4.04 5.10
C GLN A 156 -5.84 4.13 6.63
N LEU A 157 -6.79 3.41 7.23
CA LEU A 157 -7.02 3.41 8.68
C LEU A 157 -5.92 2.65 9.41
N THR A 158 -5.62 1.43 8.98
CA THR A 158 -4.50 0.62 9.47
C THR A 158 -3.20 1.41 9.45
N ILE A 159 -2.90 2.05 8.31
CA ILE A 159 -1.67 2.83 8.15
C ILE A 159 -1.64 4.07 9.06
N ASP A 160 -2.77 4.75 9.26
CA ASP A 160 -2.87 5.82 10.27
C ASP A 160 -2.60 5.30 11.69
N ARG A 161 -3.13 4.12 12.06
CA ARG A 161 -2.89 3.51 13.37
C ARG A 161 -1.43 3.15 13.57
N ILE A 162 -0.79 2.52 12.59
CA ILE A 162 0.64 2.18 12.65
C ILE A 162 1.49 3.44 12.79
N ARG A 163 1.20 4.49 12.01
CA ARG A 163 1.91 5.78 12.14
C ARG A 163 1.76 6.41 13.53
N LYS A 164 0.57 6.33 14.12
CA LYS A 164 0.31 6.78 15.50
C LYS A 164 1.10 5.96 16.52
N ILE A 165 1.17 4.65 16.36
CA ILE A 165 1.98 3.77 17.23
C ILE A 165 3.44 4.20 17.20
N ILE A 166 4.03 4.36 16.01
CA ILE A 166 5.42 4.81 15.85
C ILE A 166 5.63 6.16 16.54
N ARG A 167 4.69 7.10 16.38
CA ARG A 167 4.79 8.44 17.01
C ARG A 167 4.67 8.37 18.53
N TYR A 168 3.76 7.57 19.08
CA TYR A 168 3.52 7.48 20.52
C TYR A 168 4.61 6.69 21.24
N THR A 169 5.22 5.73 20.56
CA THR A 169 6.30 4.91 21.11
C THR A 169 7.69 5.46 20.81
N ALA A 170 7.80 6.59 20.12
CA ALA A 170 9.09 7.20 19.74
C ALA A 170 10.02 7.50 20.93
N LYS A 171 9.46 7.62 22.15
CA LYS A 171 10.20 7.89 23.40
C LYS A 171 10.56 6.62 24.19
N CYS A 172 10.17 5.43 23.75
CA CYS A 172 10.56 4.18 24.40
C CYS A 172 12.07 3.95 24.27
N ASP A 173 12.64 3.10 25.12
CA ASP A 173 14.09 2.96 25.23
C ASP A 173 14.71 2.14 24.09
N THR A 174 13.96 1.17 23.54
CA THR A 174 14.49 0.26 22.52
C THR A 174 13.92 0.54 21.11
N PRO A 175 14.71 0.35 20.02
CA PRO A 175 14.21 0.50 18.64
C PRO A 175 13.03 -0.40 18.31
N HIS A 176 12.97 -1.58 18.93
CA HIS A 176 11.87 -2.51 18.85
C HIS A 176 10.56 -1.89 19.39
N GLU A 177 10.61 -1.35 20.61
CA GLU A 177 9.44 -0.73 21.24
C GLU A 177 9.04 0.57 20.56
N GLN A 178 9.99 1.30 19.98
CA GLN A 178 9.73 2.49 19.16
C GLN A 178 9.06 2.17 17.81
N HIS A 179 8.90 0.88 17.47
CA HIS A 179 8.35 0.42 16.19
C HIS A 179 9.07 1.00 14.96
N LYS A 180 10.36 1.34 15.07
CA LYS A 180 11.15 1.93 13.97
C LYS A 180 11.36 0.96 12.80
N TRP A 181 11.22 -0.32 13.06
CA TRP A 181 11.26 -1.41 12.08
C TRP A 181 10.03 -1.43 11.17
N ALA A 182 8.92 -0.80 11.56
CA ALA A 182 7.68 -0.81 10.80
C ALA A 182 7.70 0.25 9.68
N LEU A 183 7.65 -0.19 8.42
CA LEU A 183 7.47 0.67 7.26
C LEU A 183 6.00 0.62 6.79
N PRO A 184 5.17 1.60 7.16
CA PRO A 184 3.76 1.61 6.81
C PRO A 184 3.51 1.99 5.33
N ILE A 185 2.90 1.09 4.56
CA ILE A 185 2.60 1.24 3.14
C ILE A 185 1.11 1.04 2.88
N ILE A 186 0.45 2.02 2.26
CA ILE A 186 -0.94 1.86 1.82
C ILE A 186 -0.95 0.94 0.60
N GLN A 187 -1.76 -0.12 0.62
CA GLN A 187 -1.84 -1.00 -0.54
C GLN A 187 -2.44 -0.24 -1.73
N LEU A 188 -1.83 -0.42 -2.92
CA LEU A 188 -2.14 0.37 -4.12
C LEU A 188 -3.62 0.35 -4.51
N TRP A 189 -4.33 -0.74 -4.23
CA TRP A 189 -5.75 -0.86 -4.54
C TRP A 189 -6.65 0.03 -3.66
N HIS A 190 -6.23 0.34 -2.43
CA HIS A 190 -6.91 1.35 -1.60
C HIS A 190 -6.73 2.77 -2.16
N MET A 191 -5.58 3.05 -2.80
CA MET A 191 -5.30 4.35 -3.41
C MET A 191 -6.17 4.60 -4.66
N LYS A 192 -6.54 3.55 -5.41
CA LYS A 192 -7.39 3.67 -6.60
C LYS A 192 -8.77 4.28 -6.29
N TRP A 193 -9.35 3.95 -5.13
CA TRP A 193 -10.63 4.51 -4.69
C TRP A 193 -10.53 5.99 -4.30
N ALA A 194 -9.44 6.37 -3.62
CA ALA A 194 -9.18 7.77 -3.29
C ALA A 194 -8.96 8.63 -4.55
N TRP A 195 -8.27 8.07 -5.56
CA TRP A 195 -7.98 8.78 -6.81
C TRP A 195 -9.23 8.96 -7.68
N GLN A 196 -10.14 7.97 -7.72
CA GLN A 196 -11.43 8.11 -8.41
C GLN A 196 -12.29 9.24 -7.83
N LYS A 197 -12.27 9.43 -6.50
CA LYS A 197 -12.97 10.55 -5.85
C LYS A 197 -12.46 11.90 -6.34
N GLY A 198 -11.14 12.09 -6.44
CA GLY A 198 -10.54 13.34 -6.93
C GLY A 198 -10.89 13.65 -8.38
N TYR A 199 -10.94 12.64 -9.26
CA TYR A 199 -11.37 12.81 -10.65
C TYR A 199 -12.86 13.16 -10.75
N LEU A 200 -13.73 12.49 -9.98
CA LEU A 200 -15.18 12.77 -10.01
C LEU A 200 -15.52 14.17 -9.49
N SER A 201 -14.79 14.67 -8.49
CA SER A 201 -14.97 16.05 -8.01
C SER A 201 -14.40 17.08 -8.98
N ALA A 202 -13.36 16.74 -9.76
CA ALA A 202 -12.82 17.63 -10.80
C ALA A 202 -13.67 17.62 -12.08
N SER A 203 -14.33 16.50 -12.41
CA SER A 203 -15.22 16.39 -13.58
C SER A 203 -16.62 16.96 -13.36
N LEU A 204 -17.00 17.25 -12.11
CA LEU A 204 -18.24 17.96 -11.75
C LEU A 204 -18.02 19.48 -11.59
N ALA A 205 -16.80 19.95 -11.81
CA ALA A 205 -16.43 21.37 -11.75
C ALA A 205 -16.25 22.00 -13.15
N PHE A 206 -16.69 21.32 -14.21
CA PHE A 206 -16.82 21.83 -15.58
C PHE A 206 -18.24 21.61 -16.09
#